data_AF-A0A7C1QVZ9-F1
#
_entry.id   AF-A0A7C1QVZ9-F1
#
_cell.length_a   1.000
_cell.length_b   1.000
_cell.length_c   1.000
_cell.angle_alpha   90.00
_cell.angle_beta   90.00
_cell.angle_gamma   90.00
#
_symmetry.space_group_name_H-M   'P 1'
#
loop_
_entity.id
_entity.type
_entity.pdbx_description
1 polymer ?
#
loop_
_entity_poly.entity_id
_entity_poly.type
_entity_poly.pdbx_seq_one_letter_code
_entity_poly.pdbx_strand_id
1 'polypeptide(L)'
;MMKTILFGSGASVDESANGKVPLTNGLFKALRESKKSWKNLPSKWVQEFEKVQEFENNRFEQAMEKLLDEQLDSYQSGKDRWKVDFSQIAATPYIRRWRDLQWDIAEYFYLEHKLKKDSLYMRLLEKIKPHFLEFKLATLNYDILLFQALERVKLLGADVSLALPIPICLPHGSSLLYCSTPNLKRTDNAYALYPGTQIAGDPLNIDEDINRVVIKAFTSAAEFHERKEDLFPPIMCYIEPNKRIKIGNKFIQAEQQKWYDWVMSSEAIVIIGVDVNEKDKHIWEPLGKT
;
A
#
# COMPACT_ATOMS: atom_id res chain seq x y z
N MET A 1 -30.34 7.34 2.77
CA MET A 1 -29.15 6.80 3.48
C MET A 1 -27.93 7.06 2.58
N MET A 2 -26.69 6.89 3.05
CA MET A 2 -25.53 7.08 2.18
C MET A 2 -25.32 5.86 1.27
N LYS A 3 -24.77 6.08 0.08
CA LYS A 3 -24.32 5.04 -0.85
C LYS A 3 -22.81 4.86 -0.73
N THR A 4 -22.30 3.66 -0.94
CA THR A 4 -20.84 3.40 -0.92
C THR A 4 -20.33 3.02 -2.30
N ILE A 5 -19.20 3.60 -2.71
CA ILE A 5 -18.51 3.23 -3.95
C ILE A 5 -17.17 2.60 -3.60
N LEU A 6 -16.93 1.37 -4.09
CA LEU A 6 -15.67 0.66 -3.97
C LEU A 6 -14.94 0.66 -5.32
N PHE A 7 -13.72 1.21 -5.33
CA PHE A 7 -12.85 1.22 -6.49
C PHE A 7 -11.76 0.15 -6.40
N GLY A 8 -11.65 -0.66 -7.45
CA GLY A 8 -10.57 -1.60 -7.64
C GLY A 8 -9.62 -1.20 -8.76
N SER A 9 -8.64 -2.06 -9.02
CA SER A 9 -7.51 -1.74 -9.87
C SER A 9 -7.94 -1.43 -11.30
N GLY A 10 -9.02 -2.02 -11.81
CA GLY A 10 -9.63 -1.71 -13.10
C GLY A 10 -10.15 -0.27 -13.27
N ALA A 11 -10.30 0.49 -12.18
CA ALA A 11 -10.61 1.92 -12.22
C ALA A 11 -9.36 2.79 -12.49
N SER A 12 -8.17 2.22 -12.28
CA SER A 12 -6.88 2.85 -12.55
C SER A 12 -6.30 2.24 -13.84
N VAL A 13 -5.85 3.06 -14.79
CA VAL A 13 -5.35 2.60 -16.08
C VAL A 13 -3.89 3.02 -16.25
N ASP A 14 -3.00 2.05 -16.47
CA ASP A 14 -1.54 2.17 -16.53
C ASP A 14 -1.02 2.32 -17.96
N GLU A 15 -0.29 3.41 -18.26
CA GLU A 15 0.34 3.65 -19.56
C GLU A 15 1.52 2.73 -19.84
N SER A 16 2.33 2.39 -18.82
CA SER A 16 3.47 1.48 -18.99
C SER A 16 3.02 0.06 -19.38
N ALA A 17 1.75 -0.22 -19.13
CA ALA A 17 1.07 -1.47 -19.46
C ALA A 17 0.18 -1.39 -20.71
N ASN A 18 0.35 -0.37 -21.58
CA ASN A 18 -0.52 -0.11 -22.74
C ASN A 18 -2.00 0.07 -22.37
N GLY A 19 -2.29 0.75 -21.27
CA GLY A 19 -3.66 0.97 -20.80
C GLY A 19 -4.28 -0.21 -20.05
N LYS A 20 -3.46 -1.11 -19.50
CA LYS A 20 -3.92 -2.19 -18.61
C LYS A 20 -3.97 -1.73 -17.15
N VAL A 21 -4.56 -2.55 -16.30
CA VAL A 21 -4.68 -2.34 -14.85
C VAL A 21 -3.30 -2.19 -14.17
N PRO A 22 -3.11 -1.29 -13.18
CA PRO A 22 -1.89 -1.23 -12.37
C PRO A 22 -1.72 -2.55 -11.60
N LEU A 23 -0.47 -2.99 -11.41
CA LEU A 23 -0.09 -4.33 -10.89
C LEU A 23 -0.13 -5.45 -11.95
N THR A 24 0.28 -5.13 -13.17
CA THR A 24 0.47 -6.09 -14.27
C THR A 24 1.94 -6.20 -14.67
N ASN A 25 2.23 -7.00 -15.69
CA ASN A 25 3.55 -7.03 -16.34
C ASN A 25 4.03 -5.67 -16.84
N GLY A 26 3.12 -4.72 -17.10
CA GLY A 26 3.52 -3.35 -17.42
C GLY A 26 4.26 -2.68 -16.27
N LEU A 27 3.70 -2.76 -15.06
CA LEU A 27 4.36 -2.26 -13.85
C LEU A 27 5.72 -2.96 -13.65
N PHE A 28 5.77 -4.29 -13.74
CA PHE A 28 7.04 -5.01 -13.61
C PHE A 28 8.08 -4.52 -14.62
N LYS A 29 7.70 -4.38 -15.90
CA LYS A 29 8.57 -3.88 -16.96
C LYS A 29 9.03 -2.44 -16.69
N ALA A 30 8.12 -1.54 -16.29
CA ALA A 30 8.44 -0.16 -15.94
C ALA A 30 9.48 -0.10 -14.81
N LEU A 31 9.25 -0.87 -13.74
CA LEU A 31 10.17 -0.95 -12.61
C LEU A 31 11.53 -1.53 -13.02
N ARG A 32 11.55 -2.58 -13.86
CA ARG A 32 12.80 -3.14 -14.44
C ARG A 32 13.56 -2.13 -15.29
N GLU A 33 12.87 -1.25 -16.00
CA GLU A 33 13.50 -0.24 -16.86
C GLU A 33 14.03 0.95 -16.06
N SER A 34 13.33 1.39 -15.01
CA SER A 34 13.67 2.61 -14.28
C SER A 34 14.37 2.40 -12.93
N LYS A 35 14.21 1.25 -12.27
CA LYS A 35 14.62 1.05 -10.87
C LYS A 35 15.74 0.03 -10.70
N LYS A 36 16.80 0.43 -9.98
CA LYS A 36 17.99 -0.40 -9.75
C LYS A 36 17.68 -1.68 -8.96
N SER A 37 16.79 -1.61 -7.96
CA SER A 37 16.44 -2.77 -7.13
C SER A 37 15.80 -3.88 -7.98
N TRP A 38 14.91 -3.50 -8.88
CA TRP A 38 14.22 -4.36 -9.83
C TRP A 38 15.16 -4.89 -10.92
N LYS A 39 16.06 -4.05 -11.47
CA LYS A 39 17.10 -4.46 -12.44
C LYS A 39 18.00 -5.58 -11.94
N ASN A 40 18.23 -5.64 -10.64
CA ASN A 40 19.13 -6.61 -10.02
C ASN A 40 18.41 -7.83 -9.43
N LEU A 41 17.12 -8.03 -9.76
CA LEU A 41 16.41 -9.24 -9.38
C LEU A 41 17.09 -10.48 -9.99
N PRO A 42 17.31 -11.55 -9.20
CA PRO A 42 17.78 -12.84 -9.72
C PRO A 42 16.88 -13.36 -10.84
N SER A 43 17.45 -14.05 -11.83
CA SER A 43 16.74 -14.52 -13.02
C SER A 43 15.49 -15.36 -12.72
N LYS A 44 15.51 -16.16 -11.64
CA LYS A 44 14.32 -16.93 -11.23
C LYS A 44 13.12 -16.04 -10.90
N TRP A 45 13.35 -14.89 -10.27
CA TRP A 45 12.29 -13.95 -9.91
C TRP A 45 11.80 -13.20 -11.14
N VAL A 46 12.72 -12.82 -12.04
CA VAL A 46 12.35 -12.25 -13.33
C VAL A 46 11.41 -13.18 -14.08
N GLN A 47 11.71 -14.48 -14.15
CA GLN A 47 10.85 -15.47 -14.77
C GLN A 47 9.49 -15.60 -14.07
N GLU A 48 9.43 -15.57 -12.74
CA GLU A 48 8.15 -15.61 -12.01
C GLU A 48 7.26 -14.40 -12.33
N PHE A 49 7.83 -13.19 -12.42
CA PHE A 49 7.09 -11.99 -12.84
C PHE A 49 6.73 -12.02 -14.34
N GLU A 50 7.58 -12.56 -15.22
CA GLU A 50 7.31 -12.61 -16.66
C GLU A 50 6.28 -13.70 -17.06
N LYS A 51 6.20 -14.81 -16.31
CA LYS A 51 5.18 -15.87 -16.47
C LYS A 51 3.73 -15.38 -16.34
N VAL A 52 3.52 -14.14 -15.92
CA VAL A 52 2.23 -13.48 -15.77
C VAL A 52 1.60 -13.05 -17.12
N GLN A 53 2.18 -13.45 -18.26
CA GLN A 53 1.70 -13.04 -19.59
C GLN A 53 0.35 -13.64 -20.02
N GLU A 54 -0.14 -14.70 -19.39
CA GLU A 54 -1.29 -15.44 -19.92
C GLU A 54 -2.45 -15.51 -18.91
N PHE A 55 -3.39 -14.58 -19.10
CA PHE A 55 -4.83 -14.71 -18.82
C PHE A 55 -5.43 -14.58 -17.40
N GLU A 56 -4.68 -14.36 -16.31
CA GLU A 56 -5.32 -14.25 -14.98
C GLU A 56 -4.80 -13.08 -14.13
N ASN A 57 -5.75 -12.38 -13.52
CA ASN A 57 -5.56 -11.32 -12.54
C ASN A 57 -4.84 -11.85 -11.28
N ASN A 58 -4.17 -10.97 -10.53
CA ASN A 58 -3.49 -11.21 -9.24
C ASN A 58 -2.09 -11.87 -9.25
N ARG A 59 -1.41 -12.05 -10.39
CA ARG A 59 -0.09 -12.71 -10.38
C ARG A 59 1.12 -11.83 -10.01
N PHE A 60 1.05 -10.50 -10.14
CA PHE A 60 2.13 -9.62 -9.65
C PHE A 60 2.26 -9.73 -8.13
N GLU A 61 1.13 -9.69 -7.43
CA GLU A 61 1.07 -9.85 -5.98
C GLU A 61 1.49 -11.26 -5.55
N GLN A 62 1.09 -12.31 -6.27
CA GLN A 62 1.57 -13.68 -6.00
C GLN A 62 3.09 -13.82 -6.19
N ALA A 63 3.67 -13.19 -7.22
CA ALA A 63 5.12 -13.19 -7.43
C ALA A 63 5.84 -12.44 -6.30
N MET A 64 5.28 -11.31 -5.84
CA MET A 64 5.76 -10.61 -4.64
C MET A 64 5.65 -11.46 -3.37
N GLU A 65 4.54 -12.19 -3.20
CA GLU A 65 4.30 -13.09 -2.07
C GLU A 65 5.34 -14.21 -2.03
N LYS A 66 5.56 -14.90 -3.15
CA LYS A 66 6.59 -15.95 -3.26
C LYS A 66 7.99 -15.39 -2.98
N LEU A 67 8.29 -14.19 -3.51
CA LEU A 67 9.57 -13.52 -3.28
C LEU A 67 9.81 -13.26 -1.80
N LEU A 68 8.76 -12.84 -1.08
CA LEU A 68 8.82 -12.64 0.35
C LEU A 68 8.97 -13.95 1.13
N ASP A 69 8.21 -14.98 0.78
CA ASP A 69 8.24 -16.28 1.47
C ASP A 69 9.63 -16.92 1.40
N GLU A 70 10.25 -16.94 0.22
CA GLU A 70 11.60 -17.51 0.07
C GLU A 70 12.64 -16.73 0.89
N GLN A 71 12.50 -15.39 0.94
CA GLN A 71 13.38 -14.55 1.75
C GLN A 71 13.23 -14.86 3.24
N LEU A 72 12.01 -15.12 3.72
CA LEU A 72 11.74 -15.46 5.11
C LEU A 72 12.21 -16.88 5.47
N ASP A 73 11.98 -17.88 4.61
CA ASP A 73 12.41 -19.26 4.85
C ASP A 73 13.94 -19.38 4.91
N SER A 74 14.65 -18.60 4.06
CA SER A 74 16.11 -18.52 4.11
C SER A 74 16.63 -17.99 5.46
N TYR A 75 15.87 -17.09 6.13
CA TYR A 75 16.20 -16.53 7.43
C TYR A 75 15.81 -17.46 8.60
N GLN A 76 14.67 -18.16 8.49
CA GLN A 76 14.13 -19.03 9.54
C GLN A 76 14.88 -20.37 9.71
N SER A 77 15.77 -20.72 8.78
CA SER A 77 16.67 -21.87 8.89
C SER A 77 17.85 -21.66 9.87
N GLY A 78 18.08 -20.42 10.33
CA GLY A 78 19.04 -20.10 11.38
C GLY A 78 18.47 -20.36 12.77
N LYS A 79 19.18 -21.14 13.59
CA LYS A 79 18.82 -21.44 14.99
C LYS A 79 18.73 -20.15 15.82
N ASP A 80 17.51 -19.63 16.01
CA ASP A 80 16.98 -19.15 17.29
C ASP A 80 15.62 -18.48 17.06
N ARG A 81 14.58 -19.24 17.42
CA ARG A 81 13.19 -18.83 17.25
C ARG A 81 12.84 -17.84 18.38
N TRP A 82 12.27 -16.69 18.02
CA TRP A 82 11.52 -15.76 18.91
C TRP A 82 12.24 -14.61 19.62
N LYS A 83 13.44 -14.20 19.20
CA LYS A 83 13.98 -12.88 19.56
C LYS A 83 14.50 -12.18 18.32
N VAL A 84 13.58 -11.61 17.53
CA VAL A 84 14.00 -10.83 16.36
C VAL A 84 14.46 -9.47 16.85
N ASP A 85 15.77 -9.33 17.05
CA ASP A 85 16.41 -8.05 17.30
C ASP A 85 16.34 -7.20 16.02
N PHE A 86 15.51 -6.15 16.04
CA PHE A 86 15.29 -5.26 14.89
C PHE A 86 16.57 -4.57 14.40
N SER A 87 17.60 -4.46 15.24
CA SER A 87 18.90 -3.97 14.81
C SER A 87 19.60 -4.94 13.82
N GLN A 88 19.35 -6.24 13.95
CA GLN A 88 19.85 -7.29 13.04
C GLN A 88 18.99 -7.45 11.77
N ILE A 89 17.68 -7.20 11.88
CA ILE A 89 16.70 -7.16 10.77
C ILE A 89 17.06 -6.08 9.74
N ALA A 90 17.41 -4.89 10.23
CA ALA A 90 17.80 -3.79 9.37
C ALA A 90 19.12 -4.00 8.61
N ALA A 91 20.04 -4.75 9.23
CA ALA A 91 21.36 -5.05 8.67
C ALA A 91 21.34 -6.24 7.70
N THR A 92 20.22 -6.98 7.60
CA THR A 92 20.14 -8.16 6.74
C THR A 92 19.90 -7.75 5.27
N PRO A 93 20.76 -8.16 4.32
CA PRO A 93 20.63 -7.79 2.91
C PRO A 93 19.27 -8.15 2.27
N TYR A 94 18.59 -9.16 2.82
CA TYR A 94 17.29 -9.63 2.35
C TYR A 94 16.16 -8.63 2.61
N ILE A 95 16.11 -8.06 3.81
CA ILE A 95 15.07 -7.10 4.20
C ILE A 95 15.28 -5.77 3.49
N ARG A 96 16.54 -5.39 3.27
CA ARG A 96 16.90 -4.25 2.43
C ARG A 96 16.34 -4.40 1.00
N ARG A 97 16.45 -5.58 0.39
CA ARG A 97 15.88 -5.83 -0.95
C ARG A 97 14.36 -5.68 -0.95
N TRP A 98 13.67 -6.29 0.00
CA TRP A 98 12.20 -6.19 0.10
C TRP A 98 11.74 -4.74 0.23
N ARG A 99 12.34 -4.00 1.15
CA ARG A 99 12.06 -2.58 1.39
C ARG A 99 12.26 -1.75 0.12
N ASP A 100 13.39 -1.94 -0.55
CA ASP A 100 13.74 -1.19 -1.77
C ASP A 100 12.75 -1.46 -2.90
N LEU A 101 12.33 -2.73 -3.08
CA LEU A 101 11.32 -3.09 -4.07
C LEU A 101 9.98 -2.40 -3.79
N GLN A 102 9.53 -2.36 -2.52
CA GLN A 102 8.27 -1.71 -2.15
C GLN A 102 8.32 -0.18 -2.27
N TRP A 103 9.43 0.44 -1.89
CA TRP A 103 9.63 1.88 -2.11
C TRP A 103 9.62 2.24 -3.59
N ASP A 104 10.22 1.40 -4.43
CA ASP A 104 10.24 1.62 -5.87
C ASP A 104 8.84 1.47 -6.51
N ILE A 105 8.00 0.54 -6.01
CA ILE A 105 6.58 0.47 -6.40
C ILE A 105 5.82 1.72 -5.93
N ALA A 106 6.00 2.13 -4.67
CA ALA A 106 5.34 3.32 -4.14
C ALA A 106 5.74 4.58 -4.92
N GLU A 107 7.01 4.69 -5.29
CA GLU A 107 7.53 5.80 -6.07
C GLU A 107 6.89 5.84 -7.45
N TYR A 108 6.75 4.69 -8.11
CA TYR A 108 6.01 4.60 -9.37
C TYR A 108 4.59 5.13 -9.19
N PHE A 109 3.85 4.64 -8.20
CA PHE A 109 2.46 5.03 -7.99
C PHE A 109 2.26 6.50 -7.57
N TYR A 110 3.16 7.03 -6.75
CA TYR A 110 3.06 8.39 -6.22
C TYR A 110 3.61 9.44 -7.20
N LEU A 111 4.76 9.18 -7.80
CA LEU A 111 5.48 10.16 -8.63
C LEU A 111 5.28 10.00 -10.13
N GLU A 112 5.12 8.77 -10.64
CA GLU A 112 5.13 8.51 -12.08
C GLU A 112 3.72 8.25 -12.63
N HIS A 113 2.87 7.57 -11.86
CA HIS A 113 1.52 7.22 -12.25
C HIS A 113 0.55 8.40 -12.04
N LYS A 114 0.37 9.19 -13.10
CA LYS A 114 -0.43 10.42 -13.06
C LYS A 114 -1.82 10.28 -13.68
N LEU A 115 -2.77 10.97 -13.08
CA LEU A 115 -4.14 11.06 -13.52
C LEU A 115 -4.23 11.76 -14.87
N LYS A 116 -4.92 11.13 -15.82
CA LYS A 116 -5.20 11.69 -17.14
C LYS A 116 -6.41 12.62 -17.13
N LYS A 117 -6.49 13.50 -18.14
CA LYS A 117 -7.60 14.46 -18.30
C LYS A 117 -8.94 13.76 -18.52
N ASP A 118 -8.93 12.62 -19.18
CA ASP A 118 -10.10 11.81 -19.56
C ASP A 118 -10.32 10.58 -18.65
N SER A 119 -9.67 10.56 -17.49
CA SER A 119 -9.80 9.46 -16.52
C SER A 119 -11.26 9.19 -16.15
N LEU A 120 -11.61 7.92 -16.00
CA LEU A 120 -12.94 7.51 -15.52
C LEU A 120 -13.22 8.05 -14.11
N TYR A 121 -12.21 8.21 -13.25
CA TYR A 121 -12.36 8.89 -11.97
C TYR A 121 -12.87 10.31 -12.16
N MET A 122 -12.26 11.10 -13.04
CA MET A 122 -12.70 12.48 -13.32
C MET A 122 -14.15 12.51 -13.81
N ARG A 123 -14.48 11.64 -14.77
CA ARG A 123 -15.84 11.58 -15.36
C ARG A 123 -16.90 11.20 -14.33
N LEU A 124 -16.60 10.24 -13.46
CA LEU A 124 -17.50 9.81 -12.39
C LEU A 124 -17.64 10.91 -11.33
N LEU A 125 -16.53 11.44 -10.84
CA LEU A 125 -16.51 12.44 -9.78
C LEU A 125 -17.23 13.72 -10.20
N GLU A 126 -17.06 14.20 -11.43
CA GLU A 126 -17.82 15.36 -11.95
C GLU A 126 -19.33 15.09 -12.00
N LYS A 127 -19.75 13.85 -12.32
CA LYS A 127 -21.17 13.48 -12.34
C LYS A 127 -21.78 13.41 -10.94
N ILE A 128 -21.04 12.88 -9.96
CA ILE A 128 -21.53 12.75 -8.58
C ILE A 128 -21.28 14.00 -7.74
N LYS A 129 -20.49 14.96 -8.22
CA LYS A 129 -20.11 16.19 -7.51
C LYS A 129 -21.30 16.95 -6.89
N PRO A 130 -22.45 17.15 -7.59
CA PRO A 130 -23.60 17.82 -6.98
C PRO A 130 -24.22 17.07 -5.80
N HIS A 131 -23.99 15.76 -5.73
CA HIS A 131 -24.53 14.83 -4.74
C HIS A 131 -23.43 14.21 -3.87
N PHE A 132 -22.23 14.80 -3.84
CA PHE A 132 -21.04 14.12 -3.33
C PHE A 132 -21.17 13.69 -1.87
N LEU A 133 -21.90 14.48 -1.06
CA LEU A 133 -22.19 14.19 0.34
C LEU A 133 -23.12 12.99 0.56
N GLU A 134 -23.71 12.43 -0.49
CA GLU A 134 -24.51 11.20 -0.43
C GLU A 134 -23.63 9.93 -0.53
N PHE A 135 -22.34 10.08 -0.84
CA PHE A 135 -21.43 8.97 -1.13
C PHE A 135 -20.32 8.81 -0.08
N LYS A 136 -20.00 7.56 0.23
CA LYS A 136 -18.77 7.14 0.89
C LYS A 136 -17.86 6.50 -0.16
N LEU A 137 -16.56 6.80 -0.13
CA LEU A 137 -15.61 6.28 -1.12
C LEU A 137 -14.63 5.32 -0.45
N ALA A 138 -14.48 4.13 -1.01
CA ALA A 138 -13.48 3.15 -0.63
C ALA A 138 -12.63 2.78 -1.85
N THR A 139 -11.34 2.50 -1.64
CA THR A 139 -10.50 1.97 -2.73
C THR A 139 -9.56 0.88 -2.24
N LEU A 140 -9.38 -0.14 -3.07
CA LEU A 140 -8.39 -1.20 -2.91
C LEU A 140 -7.07 -0.85 -3.61
N ASN A 141 -7.02 0.28 -4.32
CA ASN A 141 -5.88 0.64 -5.14
C ASN A 141 -4.80 1.28 -4.29
N TYR A 142 -3.56 0.83 -4.50
CA TYR A 142 -2.41 1.45 -3.86
C TYR A 142 -2.02 2.78 -4.48
N ASP A 143 -2.42 3.04 -5.73
CA ASP A 143 -2.12 4.30 -6.40
C ASP A 143 -2.85 5.51 -5.79
N ILE A 144 -2.46 6.70 -6.25
CA ILE A 144 -3.04 7.96 -5.77
C ILE A 144 -4.00 8.61 -6.78
N LEU A 145 -4.45 7.90 -7.81
CA LEU A 145 -5.26 8.49 -8.89
C LEU A 145 -6.61 9.01 -8.40
N LEU A 146 -7.27 8.28 -7.49
CA LEU A 146 -8.52 8.74 -6.87
C LEU A 146 -8.32 10.08 -6.14
N PHE A 147 -7.22 10.21 -5.39
CA PHE A 147 -6.88 11.43 -4.67
C PHE A 147 -6.55 12.58 -5.64
N GLN A 148 -5.73 12.35 -6.65
CA GLN A 148 -5.47 13.34 -7.70
C GLN A 148 -6.78 13.79 -8.38
N ALA A 149 -7.76 12.89 -8.53
CA ALA A 149 -9.03 13.22 -9.18
C ALA A 149 -9.91 14.07 -8.29
N LEU A 150 -10.03 13.70 -7.01
CA LEU A 150 -10.73 14.47 -5.99
C LEU A 150 -10.17 15.90 -5.86
N GLU A 151 -8.85 16.06 -5.97
CA GLU A 151 -8.17 17.36 -5.93
C GLU A 151 -8.58 18.20 -7.14
N ARG A 152 -8.50 17.62 -8.33
CA ARG A 152 -8.86 18.33 -9.57
C ARG A 152 -10.32 18.75 -9.62
N VAL A 153 -11.24 17.91 -9.13
CA VAL A 153 -12.67 18.27 -9.08
C VAL A 153 -13.02 19.17 -7.89
N LYS A 154 -12.04 19.54 -7.06
CA LYS A 154 -12.16 20.40 -5.87
C LYS A 154 -13.07 19.80 -4.78
N LEU A 155 -12.95 18.49 -4.58
CA LEU A 155 -13.62 17.74 -3.52
C LEU A 155 -12.65 17.34 -2.40
N LEU A 156 -11.34 17.48 -2.62
CA LEU A 156 -10.33 17.55 -1.56
C LEU A 156 -10.26 18.97 -0.99
N GLY A 157 -10.18 19.09 0.34
CA GLY A 157 -9.85 20.36 1.00
C GLY A 157 -8.44 20.82 0.62
N ALA A 158 -8.16 22.12 0.79
CA ALA A 158 -6.85 22.71 0.47
C ALA A 158 -5.70 22.20 1.38
N ASP A 159 -6.04 21.49 2.45
CA ASP A 159 -5.09 20.92 3.40
C ASP A 159 -5.14 19.39 3.23
N VAL A 160 -4.03 18.82 2.74
CA VAL A 160 -3.87 17.37 2.50
C VAL A 160 -3.61 16.61 3.81
N SER A 161 -3.63 17.29 4.96
CA SER A 161 -3.92 16.59 6.21
C SER A 161 -5.29 15.92 6.07
N LEU A 162 -5.44 14.70 6.56
CA LEU A 162 -6.56 13.76 6.35
C LEU A 162 -8.00 14.29 6.65
N ALA A 163 -8.19 15.57 6.92
CA ALA A 163 -9.46 16.27 7.05
C ALA A 163 -10.13 16.54 5.68
N LEU A 164 -10.37 15.46 4.94
CA LEU A 164 -11.35 15.48 3.86
C LEU A 164 -12.76 15.72 4.44
N PRO A 165 -13.66 16.44 3.74
CA PRO A 165 -15.08 16.46 4.11
C PRO A 165 -15.72 15.06 3.97
N ILE A 166 -15.08 14.13 3.28
CA ILE A 166 -15.52 12.73 3.16
C ILE A 166 -14.41 11.80 3.67
N PRO A 167 -14.67 10.95 4.67
CA PRO A 167 -13.74 9.90 5.01
C PRO A 167 -13.61 8.97 3.79
N ILE A 168 -12.39 8.74 3.30
CA ILE A 168 -12.09 7.69 2.30
C ILE A 168 -11.67 6.45 3.06
N CYS A 169 -12.16 5.28 2.67
CA CYS A 169 -11.75 4.02 3.23
C CYS A 169 -10.63 3.37 2.40
N LEU A 170 -9.57 2.92 3.07
CA LEU A 170 -8.37 2.33 2.45
C LEU A 170 -8.10 0.93 3.03
N PRO A 171 -8.94 -0.09 2.75
CA PRO A 171 -8.81 -1.41 3.37
C PRO A 171 -7.46 -2.09 3.10
N HIS A 172 -6.79 -1.73 1.99
CA HIS A 172 -5.48 -2.23 1.60
C HIS A 172 -4.35 -1.18 1.78
N GLY A 173 -4.65 -0.01 2.36
CA GLY A 173 -3.71 1.11 2.43
C GLY A 173 -3.53 1.84 1.09
N SER A 174 -2.46 2.61 0.95
CA SER A 174 -2.11 3.37 -0.25
C SER A 174 -0.64 3.81 -0.24
N SER A 175 -0.05 3.96 -1.42
CA SER A 175 1.26 4.60 -1.64
C SER A 175 1.33 6.05 -1.14
N LEU A 176 0.17 6.67 -0.85
CA LEU A 176 0.07 7.96 -0.19
C LEU A 176 0.52 7.93 1.27
N LEU A 177 0.42 6.78 1.95
CA LEU A 177 0.51 6.69 3.41
C LEU A 177 1.87 6.16 3.85
N TYR A 178 2.53 6.82 4.80
CA TYR A 178 3.80 6.35 5.37
C TYR A 178 3.76 6.31 6.89
N CYS A 179 4.67 5.50 7.44
CA CYS A 179 4.91 5.43 8.87
C CYS A 179 5.86 6.55 9.30
N SER A 180 5.34 7.57 9.96
CA SER A 180 6.17 8.54 10.65
C SER A 180 6.70 7.92 11.93
N THR A 181 7.97 7.53 11.91
CA THR A 181 8.72 7.09 13.09
C THR A 181 9.69 8.20 13.53
N PRO A 182 9.21 9.25 14.22
CA PRO A 182 10.04 10.43 14.53
C PRO A 182 11.31 10.10 15.32
N ASN A 183 11.33 8.94 16.00
CA ASN A 183 12.43 8.51 16.84
C ASN A 183 13.36 7.49 16.17
N LEU A 184 13.04 6.94 14.99
CA LEU A 184 13.82 5.90 14.32
C LEU A 184 14.61 6.52 13.16
N LYS A 185 15.93 6.63 13.27
CA LYS A 185 16.79 7.05 12.14
C LYS A 185 17.71 5.92 11.69
N ARG A 186 17.99 5.92 10.39
CA ARG A 186 19.03 5.08 9.82
C ARG A 186 20.41 5.58 10.26
N THR A 187 21.23 4.67 10.76
CA THR A 187 22.69 4.84 10.94
C THR A 187 23.41 3.94 9.93
N ASP A 188 24.72 4.14 9.74
CA ASP A 188 25.49 3.48 8.67
C ASP A 188 25.40 1.94 8.69
N ASN A 189 25.10 1.35 9.86
CA ASN A 189 25.05 -0.11 10.04
C ASN A 189 23.79 -0.62 10.79
N ALA A 190 22.84 0.25 11.16
CA ALA A 190 21.64 -0.14 11.92
C ALA A 190 20.52 0.91 11.79
N TYR A 191 19.37 0.66 12.40
CA TYR A 191 18.42 1.74 12.73
C TYR A 191 18.52 1.96 14.24
N ALA A 192 18.77 3.20 14.63
CA ALA A 192 18.89 3.59 16.03
C ALA A 192 17.66 4.42 16.43
N LEU A 193 17.07 4.09 17.58
CA LEU A 193 16.19 5.02 18.28
C LEU A 193 17.04 6.12 18.91
N TYR A 194 16.65 7.40 18.79
CA TYR A 194 17.42 8.51 19.35
C TYR A 194 17.63 8.39 20.88
N PRO A 195 18.76 8.91 21.43
CA PRO A 195 19.01 8.92 22.87
C PRO A 195 18.03 9.89 23.56
N GLY A 196 17.27 9.36 24.52
CA GLY A 196 16.17 10.06 25.22
C GLY A 196 15.01 9.12 25.53
N THR A 197 14.87 8.06 24.74
CA THR A 197 14.10 6.85 25.06
C THR A 197 15.08 5.73 25.36
N GLN A 198 15.55 5.65 26.61
CA GLN A 198 16.16 4.42 27.10
C GLN A 198 15.06 3.35 27.13
N ILE A 199 15.07 2.42 26.18
CA ILE A 199 14.69 1.05 26.50
C ILE A 199 16.00 0.40 26.91
N ALA A 200 16.37 0.57 28.18
CA ALA A 200 17.54 -0.04 28.74
C ALA A 200 17.40 -1.57 28.64
N GLY A 201 18.21 -2.21 27.80
CA GLY A 201 18.44 -3.66 27.84
C GLY A 201 17.31 -4.59 27.38
N ASP A 202 16.10 -4.09 27.08
CA ASP A 202 15.01 -4.92 26.61
C ASP A 202 14.85 -4.90 25.08
N PRO A 203 14.69 -6.07 24.42
CA PRO A 203 14.36 -6.13 23.01
C PRO A 203 13.04 -5.37 22.76
N LEU A 204 12.98 -4.57 21.70
CA LEU A 204 11.78 -3.90 21.21
C LEU A 204 10.54 -4.81 21.37
N ASN A 205 9.59 -4.40 22.22
CA ASN A 205 8.28 -5.06 22.27
C ASN A 205 7.45 -4.53 21.09
N ILE A 206 7.65 -5.18 19.93
CA ILE A 206 7.06 -4.82 18.64
C ILE A 206 5.54 -4.71 18.73
N ASP A 207 4.87 -5.44 19.62
CA ASP A 207 3.41 -5.36 19.72
C ASP A 207 2.93 -4.09 20.44
N GLU A 208 3.77 -3.48 21.28
CA GLU A 208 3.45 -2.27 22.04
C GLU A 208 4.00 -1.01 21.39
N ASP A 209 5.23 -1.04 20.87
CA ASP A 209 5.90 0.14 20.30
C ASP A 209 5.46 0.47 18.86
N ILE A 210 4.97 -0.51 18.09
CA ILE A 210 4.39 -0.28 16.76
C ILE A 210 3.08 0.53 16.83
N ASN A 211 2.48 0.60 18.02
CA ASN A 211 1.30 1.43 18.30
C ASN A 211 1.63 2.92 18.46
N ARG A 212 2.92 3.27 18.53
CA ARG A 212 3.39 4.66 18.55
C ARG A 212 3.70 5.19 17.15
N VAL A 213 3.60 4.36 16.12
CA VAL A 213 3.81 4.77 14.74
C VAL A 213 2.61 5.61 14.31
N VAL A 214 2.88 6.85 13.89
CA VAL A 214 1.85 7.74 13.36
C VAL A 214 1.79 7.53 11.85
N ILE A 215 0.64 7.11 11.34
CA ILE A 215 0.42 7.07 9.89
C ILE A 215 0.14 8.48 9.39
N LYS A 216 0.88 8.90 8.37
CA LYS A 216 0.74 10.21 7.73
C LYS A 216 0.61 10.03 6.23
N ALA A 217 0.01 11.02 5.58
CA ALA A 217 0.00 11.11 4.11
C ALA A 217 1.18 11.96 3.64
N PHE A 218 1.80 11.58 2.53
CA PHE A 218 2.75 12.46 1.85
C PHE A 218 2.04 13.69 1.30
N THR A 219 2.63 14.85 1.54
CA THR A 219 2.11 16.15 1.10
C THR A 219 2.85 16.70 -0.11
N SER A 220 4.04 16.16 -0.43
CA SER A 220 4.83 16.59 -1.58
C SER A 220 5.79 15.51 -2.09
N ALA A 221 6.26 15.67 -3.33
CA ALA A 221 7.33 14.83 -3.89
C ALA A 221 8.65 14.96 -3.12
N ALA A 222 8.95 16.15 -2.59
CA ALA A 222 10.16 16.38 -1.79
C ALA A 222 10.11 15.56 -0.49
N GLU A 223 8.96 15.57 0.21
CA GLU A 223 8.75 14.75 1.39
C GLU A 223 8.85 13.25 1.06
N PHE A 224 8.24 12.81 -0.05
CA PHE A 224 8.36 11.42 -0.49
C PHE A 224 9.83 10.99 -0.66
N HIS A 225 10.63 11.81 -1.35
CA HIS A 225 12.05 11.51 -1.56
C HIS A 225 12.86 11.51 -0.25
N GLU A 226 12.59 12.45 0.67
CA GLU A 226 13.23 12.47 2.00
C GLU A 226 12.95 11.17 2.76
N ARG A 227 11.71 10.69 2.71
CA ARG A 227 11.23 9.51 3.43
C ARG A 227 11.64 8.19 2.80
N LYS A 228 12.12 8.17 1.55
CA LYS A 228 12.56 6.95 0.87
C LYS A 228 13.70 6.22 1.62
N GLU A 229 14.41 6.94 2.49
CA GLU A 229 15.46 6.39 3.35
C GLU A 229 14.91 5.70 4.63
N ASP A 230 13.62 5.88 4.93
CA ASP A 230 12.95 5.30 6.09
C ASP A 230 12.95 3.77 6.01
N LEU A 231 12.94 3.12 7.19
CA LEU A 231 12.96 1.67 7.30
C LEU A 231 11.73 1.03 6.66
N PHE A 232 10.58 1.68 6.84
CA PHE A 232 9.30 1.11 6.49
C PHE A 232 8.79 1.75 5.21
N PRO A 233 8.49 0.95 4.19
CA PRO A 233 7.86 1.46 2.98
C PRO A 233 6.44 1.96 3.29
N PRO A 234 5.80 2.67 2.34
CA PRO A 234 4.43 3.15 2.50
C PRO A 234 3.45 2.00 2.80
N ILE A 235 2.37 2.32 3.53
CA ILE A 235 1.37 1.36 4.02
C ILE A 235 0.55 0.84 2.86
N MET A 236 0.99 -0.28 2.29
CA MET A 236 0.32 -0.98 1.20
C MET A 236 0.26 -2.46 1.56
N CYS A 237 -0.93 -3.02 1.60
CA CYS A 237 -1.19 -4.44 1.84
C CYS A 237 -0.82 -5.32 0.63
N TYR A 238 0.38 -5.16 0.06
CA TYR A 238 0.89 -6.06 -0.99
C TYR A 238 1.03 -7.51 -0.52
N ILE A 239 0.86 -7.73 0.78
CA ILE A 239 1.19 -8.95 1.48
C ILE A 239 -0.06 -9.28 2.28
N GLU A 240 -0.61 -10.42 1.90
CA GLU A 240 -1.71 -11.15 2.50
C GLU A 240 -1.92 -10.80 4.00
N PRO A 241 -3.17 -10.56 4.46
CA PRO A 241 -3.48 -10.25 5.87
C PRO A 241 -2.89 -11.26 6.87
N ASN A 242 -2.61 -12.48 6.40
CA ASN A 242 -2.08 -13.58 7.19
C ASN A 242 -0.54 -13.56 7.33
N LYS A 243 0.18 -12.64 6.69
CA LYS A 243 1.66 -12.64 6.65
C LYS A 243 2.29 -11.42 7.33
N ARG A 244 2.40 -11.58 8.67
CA ARG A 244 3.55 -11.31 9.57
C ARG A 244 4.21 -9.92 9.64
N ILE A 245 3.94 -8.96 8.76
CA ILE A 245 4.43 -7.58 8.93
C ILE A 245 3.38 -6.77 9.69
N LYS A 246 3.66 -6.47 10.97
CA LYS A 246 2.71 -5.87 11.92
C LYS A 246 2.57 -4.34 11.80
N ILE A 247 3.34 -3.69 10.92
CA ILE A 247 3.45 -2.23 10.88
C ILE A 247 2.28 -1.64 10.12
N GLY A 248 1.60 -0.67 10.71
CA GLY A 248 0.35 -0.13 10.18
C GLY A 248 -0.83 -1.10 10.27
N ASN A 249 -0.66 -2.31 10.84
CA ASN A 249 -1.73 -3.30 10.91
C ASN A 249 -2.96 -2.79 11.67
N LYS A 250 -2.78 -2.00 12.74
CA LYS A 250 -3.92 -1.37 13.43
C LYS A 250 -4.67 -0.38 12.56
N PHE A 251 -3.96 0.38 11.72
CA PHE A 251 -4.58 1.28 10.76
C PHE A 251 -5.37 0.48 9.72
N ILE A 252 -4.76 -0.57 9.15
CA ILE A 252 -5.42 -1.45 8.18
C ILE A 252 -6.64 -2.13 8.78
N GLN A 253 -6.55 -2.69 9.99
CA GLN A 253 -7.68 -3.30 10.70
C GLN A 253 -8.79 -2.28 10.96
N ALA A 254 -8.45 -1.04 11.32
CA ALA A 254 -9.43 0.03 11.49
C ALA A 254 -10.11 0.39 10.16
N GLU A 255 -9.37 0.44 9.06
CA GLU A 255 -9.94 0.67 7.73
C GLU A 255 -10.80 -0.51 7.25
N GLN A 256 -10.41 -1.76 7.54
CA GLN A 256 -11.22 -2.95 7.27
C GLN A 256 -12.51 -2.96 8.10
N GLN A 257 -12.46 -2.56 9.37
CA GLN A 257 -13.64 -2.41 10.20
C GLN A 257 -14.55 -1.28 9.70
N LYS A 258 -13.97 -0.15 9.32
CA LYS A 258 -14.69 0.97 8.71
C LYS A 258 -15.40 0.56 7.42
N TRP A 259 -14.75 -0.25 6.57
CA TRP A 259 -15.37 -0.84 5.39
C TRP A 259 -16.57 -1.71 5.77
N TYR A 260 -16.40 -2.61 6.75
CA TYR A 260 -17.49 -3.43 7.28
C TYR A 260 -18.70 -2.57 7.69
N ASP A 261 -18.47 -1.56 8.53
CA ASP A 261 -19.52 -0.69 9.05
C ASP A 261 -20.22 0.09 7.92
N TRP A 262 -19.47 0.48 6.89
CA TRP A 262 -20.02 1.16 5.73
C TRP A 262 -20.88 0.24 4.88
N VAL A 263 -20.45 -0.98 4.59
CA VAL A 263 -21.23 -1.97 3.85
C VAL A 263 -22.55 -2.22 4.57
N MET A 264 -22.51 -2.51 5.89
CA MET A 264 -23.71 -2.82 6.68
C MET A 264 -24.69 -1.64 6.82
N SER A 265 -24.23 -0.40 6.65
CA SER A 265 -25.05 0.81 6.79
C SER A 265 -25.43 1.49 5.47
N SER A 266 -24.97 0.94 4.32
CA SER A 266 -25.18 1.57 3.02
C SER A 266 -26.55 1.21 2.44
N GLU A 267 -27.18 2.19 1.80
CA GLU A 267 -28.40 1.97 1.02
C GLU A 267 -28.15 1.12 -0.23
N ALA A 268 -27.01 1.38 -0.86
CA ALA A 268 -26.56 0.73 -2.07
C ALA A 268 -25.04 0.76 -2.12
N ILE A 269 -24.47 -0.27 -2.74
CA ILE A 269 -23.03 -0.44 -2.90
C ILE A 269 -22.73 -0.54 -4.40
N VAL A 270 -21.82 0.31 -4.88
CA VAL A 270 -21.38 0.33 -6.28
C VAL A 270 -19.93 -0.15 -6.32
N ILE A 271 -19.67 -1.21 -7.06
CA ILE A 271 -18.33 -1.80 -7.21
C ILE A 271 -17.82 -1.49 -8.62
N ILE A 272 -16.63 -0.90 -8.73
CA ILE A 272 -16.06 -0.44 -10.00
C ILE A 272 -14.66 -0.99 -10.16
N GLY A 273 -14.44 -1.81 -11.20
CA GLY A 273 -13.11 -2.28 -11.58
C GLY A 273 -12.42 -3.14 -10.51
N VAL A 274 -13.19 -3.78 -9.61
CA VAL A 274 -12.65 -4.74 -8.65
C VAL A 274 -12.72 -6.13 -9.25
N ASP A 275 -11.60 -6.85 -9.20
CA ASP A 275 -11.61 -8.29 -9.47
C ASP A 275 -11.75 -9.08 -8.16
N VAL A 276 -12.45 -10.21 -8.23
CA VAL A 276 -12.75 -10.99 -7.03
C VAL A 276 -11.53 -11.82 -6.64
N ASN A 277 -10.98 -11.52 -5.47
CA ASN A 277 -9.94 -12.33 -4.83
C ASN A 277 -10.52 -12.99 -3.57
N GLU A 278 -10.79 -14.30 -3.63
CA GLU A 278 -11.41 -15.05 -2.52
C GLU A 278 -10.61 -14.97 -1.19
N LYS A 279 -9.32 -14.63 -1.26
CA LYS A 279 -8.48 -14.42 -0.08
C LYS A 279 -8.81 -13.12 0.68
N ASP A 280 -9.38 -12.12 0.02
CA ASP A 280 -9.72 -10.81 0.60
C ASP A 280 -11.06 -10.86 1.35
N LYS A 281 -11.12 -11.74 2.36
CA LYS A 281 -12.33 -11.97 3.17
C LYS A 281 -12.87 -10.69 3.81
N HIS A 282 -11.98 -9.78 4.23
CA HIS A 282 -12.35 -8.49 4.79
C HIS A 282 -13.12 -7.60 3.79
N ILE A 283 -13.02 -7.85 2.48
CA ILE A 283 -13.82 -7.18 1.45
C ILE A 283 -15.11 -7.92 1.17
N TRP A 284 -15.03 -9.23 0.91
CA TRP A 284 -16.14 -10.01 0.35
C TRP A 284 -17.13 -10.54 1.39
N GLU A 285 -16.68 -10.89 2.59
CA GLU A 285 -17.59 -11.38 3.64
C GLU A 285 -18.63 -10.33 4.06
N PRO A 286 -18.31 -9.03 4.23
CA PRO A 286 -19.32 -8.01 4.48
C PRO A 286 -20.33 -7.89 3.33
N LEU A 287 -19.86 -7.90 2.09
CA LEU A 287 -20.73 -7.80 0.90
C LEU A 287 -21.67 -8.99 0.76
N GLY A 288 -21.24 -10.19 1.16
CA GLY A 288 -22.10 -11.38 1.16
C GLY A 288 -23.22 -11.36 2.21
N LYS A 289 -23.25 -10.36 3.11
CA LYS A 289 -24.29 -10.20 4.14
C LYS A 289 -25.37 -9.18 3.77
N THR A 290 -25.21 -8.45 2.66
CA THR A 290 -26.18 -7.46 2.15
C THR A 290 -27.05 -8.07 1.06
#